data_AF-A0A7W1JYR1-F1
#
_entry.id   AF-A0A7W1JYR1-F1
#
_cell.length_a   1.000
_cell.length_b   1.000
_cell.length_c   1.000
_cell.angle_alpha   90.00
_cell.angle_beta   90.00
_cell.angle_gamma   90.00
#
_symmetry.space_group_name_H-M   'P 1'
#
loop_
_entity.id
_entity.type
_entity.pdbx_description
1 polymer ?
#
loop_
_entity_poly.entity_id
_entity_poly.type
_entity_poly.pdbx_seq_one_letter_code
_entity_poly.pdbx_strand_id
1 'polypeptide(L)'
;MDDPRHAAPRSLRRPRPVRRGAASASGRSRRWLDAPARHHARAVPRNCRERPARARRTAADARSACRASRRARGTRRARGRTRWGGVLKVSAHLGDLCFGPNRGRNVTFVRPDRWLRRMVPVMDTDRGRREFLRRFLGTYGVASYDDMYRWLEHSRVAKELLESNRDELVEVEVEGRSAWAHERNVDELAARRGPRGVRLLPAFDPYIMAPRPREAFVASEQIRRVFRPQGRVTPVVLVDGQAAGIWSHELRGERLRVEVEPFAQLGARVRKALADEVERLAAFLGGMAELSLVE
;
A
#
# COMPACT_ATOMS: atom_id res chain seq x y z
N MET A 1 -24.83 26.59 -30.18
CA MET A 1 -25.73 26.34 -29.02
C MET A 1 -25.20 25.11 -28.32
N ASP A 2 -24.52 25.39 -27.21
CA ASP A 2 -24.12 24.56 -26.06
C ASP A 2 -23.30 23.26 -26.27
N ASP A 3 -21.99 23.41 -26.02
CA ASP A 3 -20.98 22.37 -25.78
C ASP A 3 -21.01 21.95 -24.29
N PRO A 4 -21.19 20.65 -23.94
CA PRO A 4 -21.39 20.23 -22.55
C PRO A 4 -20.09 20.04 -21.74
N ARG A 5 -18.97 20.65 -22.14
CA ARG A 5 -17.63 20.36 -21.57
C ARG A 5 -17.08 21.34 -20.53
N HIS A 6 -17.91 22.14 -19.89
CA HIS A 6 -17.48 22.97 -18.75
C HIS A 6 -18.36 22.73 -17.52
N ALA A 7 -18.09 21.63 -16.80
CA ALA A 7 -18.60 21.46 -15.45
C ALA A 7 -17.72 22.25 -14.46
N ALA A 8 -18.36 23.17 -13.73
CA ALA A 8 -17.83 24.00 -12.64
C ALA A 8 -17.14 23.16 -11.53
N PRO A 9 -16.27 23.74 -10.69
CA PRO A 9 -15.48 23.01 -9.70
C PRO A 9 -16.35 22.23 -8.71
N ARG A 10 -16.07 20.92 -8.60
CA ARG A 10 -16.77 19.95 -7.73
C ARG A 10 -16.48 20.27 -6.26
N SER A 11 -17.49 20.75 -5.53
CA SER A 11 -17.34 21.30 -4.18
C SER A 11 -17.27 20.21 -3.09
N LEU A 12 -16.27 20.29 -2.22
CA LEU A 12 -16.25 19.63 -0.91
C LEU A 12 -17.27 20.33 0.02
N ARG A 13 -18.21 19.58 0.60
CA ARG A 13 -19.14 20.11 1.62
C ARG A 13 -18.81 19.51 2.99
N ARG A 14 -18.73 20.36 4.03
CA ARG A 14 -18.70 19.93 5.44
C ARG A 14 -20.15 19.74 5.93
N PRO A 15 -20.54 18.59 6.49
CA PRO A 15 -21.84 18.46 7.17
C PRO A 15 -21.85 19.23 8.51
N ARG A 16 -23.05 19.66 8.93
CA ARG A 16 -23.29 20.41 10.18
C ARG A 16 -22.94 19.57 11.42
N PRO A 17 -22.39 20.17 12.51
CA PRO A 17 -22.01 19.43 13.70
C PRO A 17 -23.22 18.87 14.44
N VAL A 18 -23.19 17.58 14.77
CA VAL A 18 -24.17 16.92 15.65
C VAL A 18 -23.74 17.14 17.11
N ARG A 19 -24.64 17.68 17.94
CA ARG A 19 -24.43 17.92 19.38
C ARG A 19 -24.17 16.60 20.12
N ARG A 20 -23.10 16.55 20.92
CA ARG A 20 -22.78 15.43 21.82
C ARG A 20 -23.73 15.42 23.03
N GLY A 21 -24.47 14.34 23.21
CA GLY A 21 -25.15 14.00 24.47
C GLY A 21 -24.25 13.11 25.34
N ALA A 22 -24.09 13.46 26.61
CA ALA A 22 -23.36 12.67 27.59
C ALA A 22 -24.21 11.48 28.06
N ALA A 23 -23.60 10.30 28.22
CA ALA A 23 -24.21 9.17 28.91
C ALA A 23 -23.16 8.44 29.76
N SER A 24 -23.53 8.25 31.02
CA SER A 24 -22.76 7.74 32.15
C SER A 24 -22.57 6.22 32.16
N ALA A 25 -21.55 5.80 32.88
CA ALA A 25 -21.17 4.41 33.16
C ALA A 25 -22.22 3.63 33.98
N SER A 26 -22.33 2.33 33.72
CA SER A 26 -22.60 1.33 34.77
C SER A 26 -22.00 -0.02 34.37
N GLY A 27 -21.41 -0.72 35.35
CA GLY A 27 -20.50 -1.83 35.12
C GLY A 27 -21.14 -3.21 35.09
N ARG A 28 -20.28 -4.21 34.85
CA ARG A 28 -20.28 -5.49 35.57
C ARG A 28 -19.02 -6.30 35.27
N SER A 29 -18.45 -6.77 36.36
CA SER A 29 -17.34 -7.71 36.55
C SER A 29 -17.54 -9.08 35.87
N ARG A 30 -16.46 -9.71 35.40
CA ARG A 30 -16.21 -11.16 35.58
C ARG A 30 -14.71 -11.45 35.76
N ARG A 31 -14.40 -11.95 36.95
CA ARG A 31 -13.14 -12.59 37.39
C ARG A 31 -12.84 -13.85 36.56
N TRP A 32 -11.57 -14.17 36.32
CA TRP A 32 -11.04 -15.55 36.29
C TRP A 32 -9.51 -15.56 36.56
N LEU A 33 -9.17 -15.94 37.81
CA LEU A 33 -8.04 -16.74 38.35
C LEU A 33 -6.56 -16.54 37.90
N ASP A 34 -5.73 -16.14 38.87
CA ASP A 34 -4.35 -16.63 39.11
C ASP A 34 -4.39 -18.15 39.45
N ALA A 35 -3.40 -19.05 39.30
CA ALA A 35 -1.93 -19.02 39.36
C ALA A 35 -1.35 -20.38 38.79
N PRO A 36 -0.04 -20.74 38.92
CA PRO A 36 0.76 -21.47 37.89
C PRO A 36 1.11 -22.96 38.14
N ALA A 37 1.53 -23.69 37.09
CA ALA A 37 2.41 -24.88 37.15
C ALA A 37 3.00 -25.21 35.76
N ARG A 38 4.32 -25.08 35.54
CA ARG A 38 5.40 -26.12 35.57
C ARG A 38 5.30 -27.27 34.53
N HIS A 39 6.37 -27.34 33.73
CA HIS A 39 6.98 -28.48 33.00
C HIS A 39 6.09 -29.56 32.37
N HIS A 40 6.14 -29.65 31.03
CA HIS A 40 6.45 -30.91 30.34
C HIS A 40 7.22 -30.65 29.04
N ALA A 41 8.42 -31.22 28.99
CA ALA A 41 9.24 -31.35 27.81
C ALA A 41 8.81 -32.56 26.96
N ARG A 42 9.19 -32.52 25.68
CA ARG A 42 9.24 -33.61 24.66
C ARG A 42 8.06 -33.68 23.68
N ALA A 43 8.32 -33.18 22.47
CA ALA A 43 8.31 -33.97 21.23
C ALA A 43 8.88 -33.11 20.09
N VAL A 44 10.13 -33.40 19.68
CA VAL A 44 10.77 -32.83 18.49
C VAL A 44 10.51 -33.79 17.33
N PRO A 45 9.92 -33.37 16.21
CA PRO A 45 9.89 -34.19 15.01
C PRO A 45 11.32 -34.40 14.48
N ARG A 46 11.74 -35.67 14.40
CA ARG A 46 13.00 -36.16 13.82
C ARG A 46 13.05 -35.88 12.30
N ASN A 47 13.30 -34.64 11.89
CA ASN A 47 13.62 -34.40 10.46
C ASN A 47 14.65 -33.29 10.23
N CYS A 48 15.55 -33.05 11.19
CA CYS A 48 16.64 -32.07 11.07
C CYS A 48 18.03 -32.68 11.27
N ARG A 49 18.18 -34.00 11.21
CA ARG A 49 19.50 -34.66 11.22
C ARG A 49 19.54 -35.58 10.01
N GLU A 50 20.63 -35.46 9.24
CA GLU A 50 21.01 -36.29 8.09
C GLU A 50 20.67 -35.73 6.70
N ARG A 51 21.51 -34.78 6.23
CA ARG A 51 22.49 -35.03 5.15
C ARG A 51 23.53 -33.89 5.07
N PRO A 52 24.80 -34.17 4.71
CA PRO A 52 25.93 -33.35 5.13
C PRO A 52 26.58 -32.49 4.02
N ALA A 53 27.37 -31.51 4.50
CA ALA A 53 28.56 -30.96 3.83
C ALA A 53 28.39 -30.06 2.60
N ARG A 54 27.73 -28.89 2.74
CA ARG A 54 28.14 -27.63 2.07
C ARG A 54 27.52 -26.34 2.64
N ALA A 55 27.11 -26.35 3.92
CA ALA A 55 26.54 -25.18 4.60
C ALA A 55 27.20 -24.91 5.96
N ARG A 56 28.54 -24.97 6.02
CA ARG A 56 29.27 -24.39 7.16
C ARG A 56 29.41 -22.89 6.91
N ARG A 57 28.39 -22.11 7.29
CA ARG A 57 28.45 -20.68 7.73
C ARG A 57 27.10 -19.96 7.56
N THR A 58 26.05 -20.38 8.26
CA THR A 58 24.91 -19.50 8.60
C THR A 58 24.23 -19.89 9.93
N ALA A 59 25.02 -20.17 10.96
CA ALA A 59 24.48 -20.38 12.31
C ALA A 59 23.77 -19.14 12.89
N ALA A 60 23.99 -17.95 12.31
CA ALA A 60 23.29 -16.71 12.66
C ALA A 60 21.88 -16.62 12.03
N ASP A 61 21.72 -17.11 10.79
CA ASP A 61 20.46 -17.04 10.04
C ASP A 61 19.46 -18.08 10.56
N ALA A 62 19.93 -19.29 10.86
CA ALA A 62 19.13 -20.33 11.49
C ALA A 62 18.63 -19.94 12.90
N ARG A 63 19.44 -19.20 13.67
CA ARG A 63 19.07 -18.71 15.01
C ARG A 63 18.08 -17.54 14.95
N SER A 64 18.18 -16.68 13.94
CA SER A 64 17.23 -15.59 13.72
C SER A 64 15.88 -16.14 13.24
N ALA A 65 15.86 -17.07 12.29
CA ALA A 65 14.66 -17.79 11.88
C ALA A 65 14.05 -18.63 13.02
N CYS A 66 14.87 -19.25 13.90
CA CYS A 66 14.39 -19.95 15.09
C CYS A 66 13.79 -19.02 16.15
N ARG A 67 14.33 -17.82 16.36
CA ARG A 67 13.76 -16.82 17.29
C ARG A 67 12.48 -16.22 16.73
N ALA A 68 12.48 -15.87 15.45
CA ALA A 68 11.31 -15.35 14.75
C ALA A 68 10.17 -16.38 14.72
N SER A 69 10.48 -17.66 14.48
CA SER A 69 9.49 -18.74 14.59
C SER A 69 9.03 -19.01 16.03
N ARG A 70 9.86 -18.78 17.07
CA ARG A 70 9.41 -18.88 18.47
C ARG A 70 8.46 -17.74 18.86
N ARG A 71 8.73 -16.51 18.40
CA ARG A 71 7.83 -15.35 18.58
C ARG A 71 6.53 -15.52 17.77
N ALA A 72 6.61 -16.01 16.54
CA ALA A 72 5.44 -16.25 15.70
C ALA A 72 4.56 -17.42 16.19
N ARG A 73 5.15 -18.46 16.81
CA ARG A 73 4.42 -19.62 17.35
C ARG A 73 3.51 -19.31 18.54
N GLY A 74 3.67 -18.16 19.21
CA GLY A 74 2.75 -17.68 20.24
C GLY A 74 1.44 -17.11 19.70
N THR A 75 1.34 -16.87 18.38
CA THR A 75 0.15 -16.29 17.75
C THR A 75 -0.73 -17.40 17.16
N ARG A 76 -2.03 -17.43 17.48
CA ARG A 76 -3.01 -18.40 16.92
C ARG A 76 -3.04 -18.42 15.37
N ARG A 77 -2.55 -17.36 14.73
CA ARG A 77 -2.43 -17.20 13.26
C ARG A 77 -1.45 -18.16 12.57
N ALA A 78 -0.56 -18.83 13.32
CA ALA A 78 0.44 -19.73 12.73
C ALA A 78 -0.07 -21.16 12.44
N ARG A 79 -1.30 -21.50 12.83
CA ARG A 79 -1.86 -22.87 12.68
C ARG A 79 -2.62 -23.02 11.36
N GLY A 80 -1.89 -23.02 10.25
CA GLY A 80 -2.46 -23.33 8.93
C GLY A 80 -1.39 -23.40 7.86
N ARG A 81 -1.03 -24.63 7.43
CA ARG A 81 -0.15 -24.98 6.29
C ARG A 81 1.11 -24.12 6.16
N THR A 82 2.15 -24.49 6.93
CA THR A 82 3.42 -23.77 7.08
C THR A 82 4.31 -23.83 5.83
N ARG A 83 4.01 -23.02 4.82
CA ARG A 83 5.02 -22.54 3.88
C ARG A 83 5.82 -21.42 4.56
N TRP A 84 7.11 -21.32 4.25
CA TRP A 84 8.01 -20.28 4.79
C TRP A 84 7.39 -18.87 4.78
N GLY A 85 6.60 -18.53 3.75
CA GLY A 85 5.94 -17.23 3.63
C GLY A 85 5.06 -16.84 4.82
N GLY A 86 4.34 -17.77 5.46
CA GLY A 86 3.48 -17.43 6.61
C GLY A 86 4.29 -16.99 7.83
N VAL A 87 5.37 -17.72 8.13
CA VAL A 87 6.26 -17.40 9.27
C VAL A 87 7.07 -16.14 8.99
N LEU A 88 7.55 -15.98 7.75
CA LEU A 88 8.30 -14.80 7.33
C LEU A 88 7.46 -13.53 7.41
N LYS A 89 6.18 -13.59 7.01
CA LYS A 89 5.26 -12.45 7.16
C LYS A 89 5.14 -12.01 8.61
N VAL A 90 4.83 -12.92 9.54
CA VAL A 90 4.72 -12.55 10.97
C VAL A 90 6.02 -11.95 11.50
N SER A 91 7.16 -12.54 11.14
CA SER A 91 8.48 -12.06 11.54
C SER A 91 8.77 -10.65 10.99
N ALA A 92 8.39 -10.36 9.75
CA ALA A 92 8.53 -9.04 9.15
C ALA A 92 7.62 -8.00 9.83
N HIS A 93 6.37 -8.34 10.16
CA HIS A 93 5.46 -7.44 10.88
C HIS A 93 5.97 -7.09 12.28
N LEU A 94 6.68 -8.02 12.93
CA LEU A 94 7.34 -7.78 14.22
C LEU A 94 8.67 -7.02 14.10
N GLY A 95 9.13 -6.72 12.89
CA GLY A 95 10.41 -6.06 12.63
C GLY A 95 11.64 -6.95 12.86
N ASP A 96 11.47 -8.28 12.96
CA ASP A 96 12.57 -9.21 13.21
C ASP A 96 13.48 -9.41 11.97
N LEU A 97 12.93 -9.19 10.76
CA LEU A 97 13.65 -9.35 9.49
C LEU A 97 13.16 -8.37 8.41
N CYS A 98 14.04 -8.04 7.47
CA CYS A 98 13.73 -7.41 6.19
C CYS A 98 14.55 -8.05 5.07
N PHE A 99 14.30 -7.70 3.81
CA PHE A 99 15.16 -8.13 2.71
C PHE A 99 16.57 -7.58 2.88
N GLY A 100 17.56 -8.42 2.56
CA GLY A 100 18.97 -8.03 2.48
C GLY A 100 19.51 -8.18 1.05
N PRO A 101 20.82 -7.96 0.86
CA PRO A 101 21.46 -8.12 -0.44
C PRO A 101 21.28 -9.53 -0.99
N ASN A 102 20.87 -9.62 -2.25
CA ASN A 102 20.77 -10.91 -2.91
C ASN A 102 22.14 -11.60 -2.96
N ARG A 103 22.14 -12.93 -2.87
CA ARG A 103 23.33 -13.75 -3.12
C ARG A 103 23.11 -14.51 -4.43
N GLY A 104 23.64 -13.95 -5.52
CA GLY A 104 23.28 -14.39 -6.87
C GLY A 104 21.76 -14.28 -7.07
N ARG A 105 21.12 -15.39 -7.45
CA ARG A 105 19.66 -15.45 -7.64
C ARG A 105 18.87 -15.64 -6.35
N ASN A 106 19.53 -15.82 -5.20
CA ASN A 106 18.87 -16.10 -3.93
C ASN A 106 18.55 -14.82 -3.16
N VAL A 107 17.28 -14.70 -2.76
CA VAL A 107 16.81 -13.67 -1.82
C VAL A 107 17.37 -13.96 -0.43
N THR A 108 17.87 -12.93 0.25
CA THR A 108 18.34 -13.04 1.64
C THR A 108 17.54 -12.16 2.57
N PHE A 109 17.63 -12.46 3.87
CA PHE A 109 17.01 -11.69 4.93
C PHE A 109 18.05 -11.26 5.95
N VAL A 110 17.91 -10.03 6.44
CA VAL A 110 18.78 -9.44 7.46
C VAL A 110 17.94 -8.88 8.59
N ARG A 111 18.56 -8.65 9.74
CA ARG A 111 17.90 -7.91 10.83
C ARG A 111 17.92 -6.40 10.52
N PRO A 112 16.79 -5.69 10.62
CA PRO A 112 16.73 -4.26 10.31
C PRO A 112 17.70 -3.41 11.14
N ASP A 113 17.85 -3.69 12.43
CA ASP A 113 18.73 -2.93 13.34
C ASP A 113 20.21 -3.03 12.96
N ARG A 114 20.63 -4.23 12.55
CA ARG A 114 22.00 -4.47 12.03
C ARG A 114 22.22 -3.85 10.67
N TRP A 115 21.23 -3.92 9.79
CA TRP A 115 21.30 -3.35 8.45
C TRP A 115 21.40 -1.83 8.49
N LEU A 116 20.53 -1.18 9.27
CA LEU A 116 20.47 0.28 9.41
C LEU A 116 21.55 0.83 10.36
N ARG A 117 22.33 -0.05 11.02
CA ARG A 117 23.34 0.31 12.03
C ARG A 117 22.79 1.20 13.15
N ARG A 118 21.49 1.07 13.45
CA ARG A 118 20.80 1.81 14.51
C ARG A 118 19.69 0.97 15.09
N MET A 119 19.37 1.21 16.36
CA MET A 119 18.16 0.64 16.95
C MET A 119 16.93 1.16 16.20
N VAL A 120 16.03 0.25 15.87
CA VAL A 120 14.70 0.60 15.34
C VAL A 120 13.78 0.74 16.56
N PRO A 121 13.30 1.96 16.89
CA PRO A 121 12.44 2.15 18.03
C PRO A 121 11.16 1.33 17.86
N VAL A 122 10.77 0.59 18.89
CA VAL A 122 9.44 0.00 18.95
C VAL A 122 8.47 1.13 19.24
N MET A 123 7.58 1.42 18.30
CA MET A 123 6.52 2.39 18.50
C MET A 123 5.38 1.74 19.27
N ASP A 124 4.85 2.47 20.26
CA ASP A 124 3.58 2.09 20.89
C ASP A 124 2.49 1.92 19.83
N THR A 125 1.57 0.97 20.06
CA THR A 125 0.55 0.59 19.07
C THR A 125 -0.38 1.75 18.74
N ASP A 126 -0.81 2.53 19.73
CA ASP A 126 -1.74 3.64 19.51
C ASP A 126 -1.04 4.80 18.80
N ARG A 127 0.22 5.08 19.17
CA ARG A 127 1.05 6.04 18.43
C ARG A 127 1.28 5.61 16.98
N GLY A 128 1.54 4.32 16.74
CA GLY A 128 1.71 3.77 15.39
C GLY A 128 0.45 3.87 14.54
N ARG A 129 -0.71 3.63 15.16
CA ARG A 129 -2.03 3.78 14.53
C ARG A 129 -2.32 5.23 14.11
N ARG A 130 -2.10 6.19 15.02
CA ARG A 130 -2.18 7.64 14.73
C ARG A 130 -1.30 8.04 13.56
N GLU A 131 -0.02 7.68 13.63
CA GLU A 131 0.93 8.05 12.59
C GLU A 131 0.62 7.39 11.25
N PHE A 132 0.14 6.13 11.27
CA PHE A 132 -0.34 5.45 10.07
C PHE A 132 -1.49 6.20 9.42
N LEU A 133 -2.55 6.51 10.18
CA LEU A 133 -3.74 7.17 9.65
C LEU A 133 -3.42 8.56 9.10
N ARG A 134 -2.61 9.34 9.82
CA ARG A 134 -2.15 10.66 9.40
C ARG A 134 -1.41 10.62 8.06
N ARG A 135 -0.48 9.68 7.90
CA ARG A 135 0.25 9.50 6.62
C ARG A 135 -0.66 8.99 5.52
N PHE A 136 -1.51 8.02 5.83
CA PHE A 136 -2.43 7.44 4.87
C PHE A 136 -3.39 8.49 4.31
N LEU A 137 -4.06 9.26 5.17
CA LEU A 137 -4.97 10.33 4.75
C LEU A 137 -4.23 11.55 4.15
N GLY A 138 -2.97 11.77 4.54
CA GLY A 138 -2.13 12.80 3.92
C GLY A 138 -1.66 12.47 2.50
N THR A 139 -1.54 11.18 2.16
CA THR A 139 -1.08 10.76 0.82
C THR A 139 -2.22 10.29 -0.08
N TYR A 140 -3.16 9.52 0.46
CA TYR A 140 -4.22 8.83 -0.30
C TYR A 140 -5.62 9.26 0.11
N GLY A 141 -5.73 10.18 1.08
CA GLY A 141 -7.00 10.72 1.53
C GLY A 141 -7.66 11.60 0.47
N VAL A 142 -8.96 11.82 0.57
CA VAL A 142 -9.85 11.37 1.65
C VAL A 142 -10.25 9.90 1.50
N ALA A 143 -10.62 9.23 2.60
CA ALA A 143 -10.91 7.80 2.56
C ALA A 143 -12.10 7.40 3.42
N SER A 144 -12.93 6.49 2.90
CA SER A 144 -13.99 5.83 3.65
C SER A 144 -13.46 4.65 4.48
N TYR A 145 -14.31 4.08 5.34
CA TYR A 145 -14.01 2.82 6.01
C TYR A 145 -13.66 1.69 5.02
N ASP A 146 -14.39 1.61 3.90
CA ASP A 146 -14.17 0.56 2.89
C ASP A 146 -12.82 0.71 2.19
N ASP A 147 -12.38 1.95 1.94
CA ASP A 147 -11.07 2.23 1.35
C ASP A 147 -9.95 1.79 2.31
N MET A 148 -10.08 2.13 3.60
CA MET A 148 -9.14 1.69 4.64
C MET A 148 -9.14 0.17 4.83
N TYR A 149 -10.32 -0.45 4.87
CA TYR A 149 -10.45 -1.89 5.00
C TYR A 149 -9.77 -2.61 3.83
N ARG A 150 -9.99 -2.14 2.60
CA ARG A 150 -9.37 -2.72 1.40
C ARG A 150 -7.86 -2.52 1.37
N TRP A 151 -7.35 -1.41 1.91
CA TRP A 151 -5.90 -1.17 2.01
C TRP A 151 -5.24 -2.07 3.07
N LEU A 152 -5.86 -2.18 4.25
CA LEU A 152 -5.33 -2.94 5.39
C LEU A 152 -5.59 -4.44 5.30
N GLU A 153 -6.57 -4.85 4.49
CA GLU A 153 -7.14 -6.20 4.44
C GLU A 153 -7.58 -6.72 5.82
N HIS A 154 -7.95 -5.80 6.73
CA HIS A 154 -8.22 -6.12 8.13
C HIS A 154 -9.31 -5.22 8.74
N SER A 155 -10.57 -5.65 8.64
CA SER A 155 -11.77 -4.89 9.01
C SER A 155 -11.72 -4.34 10.45
N ARG A 156 -11.38 -5.19 11.41
CA ARG A 156 -11.24 -4.78 12.82
C ARG A 156 -10.22 -3.66 13.01
N VAL A 157 -9.06 -3.73 12.35
CA VAL A 157 -8.00 -2.72 12.48
C VAL A 157 -8.43 -1.41 11.83
N ALA A 158 -9.11 -1.47 10.67
CA ALA A 158 -9.65 -0.27 10.01
C ALA A 158 -10.68 0.45 10.91
N LYS A 159 -11.56 -0.30 11.57
CA LYS A 159 -12.54 0.23 12.51
C LYS A 159 -11.86 0.87 13.73
N GLU A 160 -10.96 0.14 14.38
CA GLU A 160 -10.21 0.65 15.54
C GLU A 160 -9.41 1.92 15.21
N LEU A 161 -8.82 2.00 14.01
CA LEU A 161 -8.12 3.19 13.53
C LEU A 161 -9.04 4.41 13.45
N LEU A 162 -10.21 4.30 12.80
CA LEU A 162 -11.15 5.42 12.71
C LEU A 162 -11.70 5.83 14.08
N GLU A 163 -12.02 4.86 14.95
CA GLU A 163 -12.58 5.13 16.28
C GLU A 163 -11.57 5.82 17.21
N SER A 164 -10.32 5.33 17.25
CA SER A 164 -9.27 5.86 18.13
C SER A 164 -8.67 7.20 17.70
N ASN A 165 -9.03 7.71 16.53
CA ASN A 165 -8.52 8.95 15.96
C ASN A 165 -9.64 9.94 15.61
N ARG A 166 -10.88 9.70 16.08
CA ARG A 166 -12.07 10.45 15.68
C ARG A 166 -11.94 11.97 15.93
N ASP A 167 -11.14 12.37 16.91
CA ASP A 167 -10.83 13.75 17.26
C ASP A 167 -9.98 14.48 16.21
N GLU A 168 -9.17 13.77 15.43
CA GLU A 168 -8.33 14.34 14.36
C GLU A 168 -8.96 14.21 12.95
N LEU A 169 -10.20 13.70 12.87
CA LEU A 169 -10.89 13.41 11.63
C LEU A 169 -12.09 14.34 11.39
N VAL A 170 -12.22 14.78 10.14
CA VAL A 170 -13.35 15.57 9.66
C VAL A 170 -14.08 14.76 8.60
N GLU A 171 -15.39 14.61 8.77
CA GLU A 171 -16.24 14.00 7.75
C GLU A 171 -16.38 14.96 6.57
N VAL A 172 -16.18 14.43 5.37
CA VAL A 172 -16.32 15.16 4.12
C VAL A 172 -17.15 14.36 3.13
N GLU A 173 -17.75 15.06 2.19
CA GLU A 173 -18.41 14.44 1.03
C GLU A 173 -17.61 14.76 -0.23
N VAL A 174 -17.27 13.70 -0.99
CA VAL A 174 -16.64 13.81 -2.31
C VAL A 174 -17.50 13.07 -3.31
N GLU A 175 -18.11 13.81 -4.24
CA GLU A 175 -18.94 13.26 -5.32
C GLU A 175 -20.06 12.34 -4.79
N GLY A 176 -20.74 12.76 -3.72
CA GLY A 176 -21.83 12.00 -3.09
C GLY A 176 -21.37 10.85 -2.19
N ARG A 177 -20.06 10.69 -1.96
CA ARG A 177 -19.51 9.64 -1.08
C ARG A 177 -18.95 10.26 0.20
N SER A 178 -19.46 9.80 1.35
CA SER A 178 -18.90 10.14 2.66
C SER A 178 -17.52 9.53 2.85
N ALA A 179 -16.58 10.34 3.33
CA ALA A 179 -15.22 9.94 3.61
C ALA A 179 -14.67 10.73 4.81
N TRP A 180 -13.52 10.31 5.30
CA TRP A 180 -12.78 11.00 6.35
C TRP A 180 -11.55 11.67 5.77
N ALA A 181 -11.37 12.94 6.12
CA ALA A 181 -10.14 13.68 5.95
C ALA A 181 -9.47 13.88 7.31
N HIS A 182 -8.14 13.99 7.32
CA HIS A 182 -7.44 14.46 8.52
C HIS A 182 -7.67 15.97 8.65
N GLU A 183 -8.01 16.47 9.85
CA GLU A 183 -8.39 17.88 10.09
C GLU A 183 -7.40 18.89 9.50
N ARG A 184 -6.10 18.63 9.68
CA ARG A 184 -4.98 19.45 9.21
C ARG A 184 -4.91 19.62 7.69
N ASN A 185 -5.54 18.72 6.93
CA ASN A 185 -5.45 18.70 5.48
C ASN A 185 -6.74 19.22 4.82
N VAL A 186 -7.83 19.44 5.57
CA VAL A 186 -9.16 19.74 5.00
C VAL A 186 -9.14 21.02 4.17
N ASP A 187 -8.56 22.08 4.71
CA ASP A 187 -8.57 23.40 4.06
C ASP A 187 -7.67 23.40 2.81
N GLU A 188 -6.53 22.70 2.88
CA GLU A 188 -5.66 22.49 1.74
C GLU A 188 -6.36 21.68 0.63
N LEU A 189 -7.04 20.59 0.99
CA LEU A 189 -7.82 19.78 0.05
C LEU A 189 -8.94 20.58 -0.61
N ALA A 190 -9.62 21.45 0.15
CA ALA A 190 -10.68 22.31 -0.37
C ALA A 190 -10.15 23.41 -1.32
N ALA A 191 -8.94 23.92 -1.09
CA ALA A 191 -8.32 24.94 -1.93
C ALA A 191 -7.63 24.37 -3.19
N ARG A 192 -7.34 23.06 -3.22
CA ARG A 192 -6.62 22.43 -4.32
C ARG A 192 -7.45 22.43 -5.60
N ARG A 193 -6.81 22.89 -6.69
CA ARG A 193 -7.33 22.70 -8.05
C ARG A 193 -7.09 21.25 -8.49
N GLY A 194 -7.93 20.76 -9.40
CA GLY A 194 -7.78 19.43 -9.98
C GLY A 194 -6.39 19.21 -10.58
N PRO A 195 -5.89 17.95 -10.56
CA PRO A 195 -4.57 17.62 -11.07
C PRO A 195 -4.43 17.99 -12.55
N ARG A 196 -3.22 18.39 -12.95
CA ARG A 196 -2.89 18.72 -14.34
C ARG A 196 -1.57 18.08 -14.75
N GLY A 197 -1.51 17.59 -15.99
CA GLY A 197 -0.30 17.05 -16.60
C GLY A 197 -0.42 15.58 -16.99
N VAL A 198 0.68 15.04 -17.51
CA VAL A 198 0.81 13.65 -17.95
C VAL A 198 1.85 12.93 -17.09
N ARG A 199 1.61 11.68 -16.72
CA ARG A 199 2.60 10.82 -16.03
C ARG A 199 2.58 9.40 -16.58
N LEU A 200 3.76 8.81 -16.74
CA LEU A 200 3.92 7.38 -17.00
C LEU A 200 4.04 6.64 -15.66
N LEU A 201 2.95 6.03 -15.20
CA LEU A 201 2.93 5.28 -13.94
C LEU A 201 3.33 3.82 -14.19
N PRO A 202 4.32 3.26 -13.47
CA PRO A 202 4.71 1.87 -13.62
C PRO A 202 3.62 0.92 -13.10
N ALA A 203 3.73 -0.36 -13.47
CA ALA A 203 2.90 -1.41 -12.89
C ALA A 203 2.98 -1.38 -11.36
N PHE A 204 1.84 -1.57 -10.69
CA PHE A 204 1.70 -1.55 -9.22
C PHE A 204 2.04 -0.21 -8.54
N ASP A 205 2.09 0.90 -9.30
CA ASP A 205 2.24 2.22 -8.70
C ASP A 205 1.14 2.47 -7.63
N PRO A 206 1.47 3.00 -6.44
CA PRO A 206 0.48 3.26 -5.39
C PRO A 206 -0.70 4.12 -5.85
N TYR A 207 -0.50 5.04 -6.79
CA TYR A 207 -1.58 5.84 -7.36
C TYR A 207 -2.55 5.00 -8.20
N ILE A 208 -2.08 3.97 -8.89
CA ILE A 208 -2.95 2.98 -9.58
C ILE A 208 -3.67 2.11 -8.54
N MET A 209 -3.01 1.80 -7.43
CA MET A 209 -3.51 0.86 -6.44
C MET A 209 -4.50 1.45 -5.44
N ALA A 210 -4.40 2.76 -5.15
CA ALA A 210 -5.18 3.41 -4.10
C ALA A 210 -6.66 3.66 -4.45
N PRO A 211 -7.04 4.20 -5.63
CA PRO A 211 -8.42 4.61 -5.90
C PRO A 211 -9.41 3.46 -5.81
N ARG A 212 -10.55 3.73 -5.16
CA ARG A 212 -11.74 2.87 -5.10
C ARG A 212 -13.02 3.73 -5.14
N PRO A 213 -14.06 3.34 -5.89
CA PRO A 213 -14.08 2.20 -6.82
C PRO A 213 -13.14 2.47 -8.02
N ARG A 214 -12.84 1.47 -8.85
CA ARG A 214 -11.79 1.62 -9.91
C ARG A 214 -12.18 2.65 -10.97
N GLU A 215 -13.47 2.84 -11.12
CA GLU A 215 -14.18 3.80 -11.96
C GLU A 215 -13.81 5.26 -11.61
N ALA A 216 -13.34 5.53 -10.38
CA ALA A 216 -12.82 6.83 -10.00
C ALA A 216 -11.46 7.16 -10.63
N PHE A 217 -10.80 6.16 -11.25
CA PHE A 217 -9.46 6.27 -11.82
C PHE A 217 -9.39 5.91 -13.30
N VAL A 218 -10.20 4.95 -13.75
CA VAL A 218 -10.20 4.44 -15.12
C VAL A 218 -11.64 4.14 -15.55
N ALA A 219 -11.98 4.47 -16.80
CA ALA A 219 -13.29 4.18 -17.36
C ALA A 219 -13.62 2.68 -17.28
N SER A 220 -14.89 2.35 -17.02
CA SER A 220 -15.36 1.01 -16.68
C SER A 220 -14.95 -0.05 -17.71
N GLU A 221 -15.05 0.29 -18.99
CA GLU A 221 -14.69 -0.55 -20.14
C GLU A 221 -13.18 -0.84 -20.23
N GLN A 222 -12.34 0.03 -19.64
CA GLN A 222 -10.87 -0.10 -19.66
C GLN A 222 -10.32 -0.77 -18.39
N ILE A 223 -11.13 -0.97 -17.34
CA ILE A 223 -10.70 -1.58 -16.06
C ILE A 223 -9.92 -2.89 -16.29
N ARG A 224 -10.39 -3.75 -17.20
CA ARG A 224 -9.76 -5.06 -17.49
C ARG A 224 -8.47 -4.97 -18.30
N ARG A 225 -8.11 -3.80 -18.84
CA ARG A 225 -6.79 -3.55 -19.45
C ARG A 225 -5.75 -3.19 -18.41
N VAL A 226 -6.15 -2.48 -17.35
CA VAL A 226 -5.27 -2.08 -16.24
C VAL A 226 -5.15 -3.18 -15.18
N PHE A 227 -6.27 -3.73 -14.72
CA PHE A 227 -6.33 -4.76 -13.68
C PHE A 227 -6.58 -6.12 -14.31
N ARG A 228 -5.51 -6.88 -14.49
CA ARG A 228 -5.52 -8.16 -15.20
C ARG A 228 -5.72 -9.34 -14.22
N PRO A 229 -6.14 -10.51 -14.73
CA PRO A 229 -6.23 -11.73 -13.94
C PRO A 229 -4.90 -12.05 -13.21
N GLN A 230 -5.02 -12.85 -12.14
CA GLN A 230 -3.89 -13.23 -11.26
C GLN A 230 -3.17 -12.05 -10.58
N GLY A 231 -3.88 -10.91 -10.42
CA GLY A 231 -3.35 -9.74 -9.70
C GLY A 231 -2.28 -8.97 -10.47
N ARG A 232 -2.18 -9.18 -11.79
CA ARG A 232 -1.30 -8.39 -12.65
C ARG A 232 -1.87 -6.98 -12.83
N VAL A 233 -1.01 -5.97 -12.75
CA VAL A 233 -1.37 -4.56 -12.97
C VAL A 233 -0.52 -4.04 -14.12
N THR A 234 -1.16 -3.45 -15.11
CA THR A 234 -0.49 -2.88 -16.30
C THR A 234 -0.02 -1.45 -15.98
N PRO A 235 1.14 -0.99 -16.48
CA PRO A 235 1.53 0.42 -16.42
C PRO A 235 0.49 1.32 -17.10
N VAL A 236 0.30 2.53 -16.58
CA VAL A 236 -0.77 3.45 -17.00
C VAL A 236 -0.21 4.81 -17.44
N VAL A 237 -0.75 5.34 -18.53
CA VAL A 237 -0.61 6.75 -18.88
C VAL A 237 -1.67 7.53 -18.11
N LEU A 238 -1.23 8.37 -17.18
CA LEU A 238 -2.10 9.24 -16.40
C LEU A 238 -2.21 10.60 -17.07
N VAL A 239 -3.42 11.11 -17.27
CA VAL A 239 -3.70 12.46 -17.78
C VAL A 239 -4.64 13.16 -16.81
N ASP A 240 -4.20 14.30 -16.26
CA ASP A 240 -4.99 15.14 -15.37
C ASP A 240 -5.68 14.31 -14.23
N GLY A 241 -4.95 13.32 -13.69
CA GLY A 241 -5.39 12.47 -12.58
C GLY A 241 -6.18 11.20 -12.96
N GLN A 242 -6.47 10.97 -14.24
CA GLN A 242 -7.23 9.82 -14.74
C GLN A 242 -6.39 8.94 -15.68
N ALA A 243 -6.66 7.64 -15.72
CA ALA A 243 -6.04 6.73 -16.66
C ALA A 243 -6.54 6.99 -18.09
N ALA A 244 -5.61 7.31 -18.99
CA ALA A 244 -5.90 7.63 -20.39
C ALA A 244 -5.31 6.62 -21.39
N GLY A 245 -4.58 5.61 -20.89
CA GLY A 245 -3.97 4.58 -21.72
C GLY A 245 -3.13 3.63 -20.88
N ILE A 246 -2.60 2.59 -21.54
CA ILE A 246 -1.57 1.72 -20.98
C ILE A 246 -0.27 1.92 -21.75
N TRP A 247 0.84 1.52 -21.13
CA TRP A 247 2.14 1.62 -21.79
C TRP A 247 3.08 0.48 -21.40
N SER A 248 4.10 0.28 -22.24
CA SER A 248 5.23 -0.59 -21.99
C SER A 248 6.51 0.07 -22.49
N HIS A 249 7.66 -0.42 -22.02
CA HIS A 249 8.94 -0.01 -22.56
C HIS A 249 9.88 -1.18 -22.75
N GLU A 250 10.82 -1.00 -23.67
CA GLU A 250 11.93 -1.90 -23.91
C GLU A 250 13.20 -1.10 -24.15
N LEU A 251 14.27 -1.43 -23.42
CA LEU A 251 15.59 -0.86 -23.65
C LEU A 251 16.38 -1.80 -24.57
N ARG A 252 16.69 -1.35 -25.79
CA ARG A 252 17.52 -2.09 -26.77
C ARG A 252 18.76 -1.27 -27.12
N GLY A 253 19.91 -1.73 -26.62
CA GLY A 253 21.17 -0.99 -26.76
C GLY A 253 21.03 0.39 -26.09
N GLU A 254 21.18 1.45 -26.89
CA GLU A 254 21.05 2.84 -26.44
C GLU A 254 19.66 3.44 -26.71
N ARG A 255 18.64 2.66 -27.10
CA ARG A 255 17.30 3.19 -27.39
C ARG A 255 16.26 2.66 -26.40
N LEU A 256 15.52 3.57 -25.77
CA LEU A 256 14.36 3.26 -24.95
C LEU A 256 13.11 3.44 -25.80
N ARG A 257 12.56 2.33 -26.28
CA ARG A 257 11.26 2.33 -26.98
C ARG A 257 10.14 2.28 -25.96
N VAL A 258 9.29 3.29 -25.98
CA VAL A 258 8.07 3.37 -25.18
C VAL A 258 6.87 3.25 -26.10
N GLU A 259 6.06 2.22 -25.87
CA GLU A 259 4.82 1.98 -26.59
C GLU A 259 3.65 2.38 -25.70
N VAL A 260 2.77 3.21 -26.24
CA VAL A 260 1.57 3.70 -25.55
C VAL A 260 0.35 3.31 -26.36
N GLU A 261 -0.62 2.69 -25.70
CA GLU A 261 -1.95 2.40 -26.24
C GLU A 261 -2.97 3.31 -25.53
N PRO A 262 -3.37 4.43 -26.16
CA PRO A 262 -4.39 5.30 -25.59
C PRO A 262 -5.76 4.61 -25.49
N PHE A 263 -6.58 5.04 -24.53
CA PHE A 263 -7.99 4.62 -24.44
C PHE A 263 -8.90 5.45 -25.34
N ALA A 264 -8.44 6.63 -25.75
CA ALA A 264 -9.10 7.54 -26.68
C ALA A 264 -8.04 8.41 -27.39
N GLN A 265 -8.44 9.09 -28.45
CA GLN A 265 -7.55 9.99 -29.19
C GLN A 265 -6.98 11.08 -28.27
N LEU A 266 -5.65 11.12 -28.16
CA LEU A 266 -4.95 12.13 -27.36
C LEU A 266 -4.86 13.45 -28.12
N GLY A 267 -5.20 14.56 -27.47
CA GLY A 267 -5.02 15.90 -28.02
C GLY A 267 -3.55 16.32 -28.09
N ALA A 268 -3.22 17.32 -28.91
CA ALA A 268 -1.84 17.77 -29.16
C ALA A 268 -1.08 18.14 -27.87
N ARG A 269 -1.74 18.82 -26.92
CA ARG A 269 -1.16 19.14 -25.60
C ARG A 269 -0.70 17.90 -24.84
N VAL A 270 -1.54 16.87 -24.82
CA VAL A 270 -1.28 15.62 -24.10
C VAL A 270 -0.18 14.83 -24.79
N ARG A 271 -0.19 14.76 -26.13
CA ARG A 271 0.88 14.10 -26.90
C ARG A 271 2.24 14.76 -26.67
N LYS A 272 2.31 16.10 -26.64
CA LYS A 272 3.54 16.82 -26.32
C LYS A 272 4.03 16.50 -24.90
N ALA A 273 3.15 16.61 -23.90
CA ALA A 273 3.51 16.30 -22.52
C ALA A 273 3.89 14.82 -22.33
N LEU A 274 3.30 13.91 -23.09
CA LEU A 274 3.66 12.50 -23.11
C LEU A 274 5.07 12.29 -23.67
N ALA A 275 5.44 12.98 -24.75
CA ALA A 275 6.81 12.93 -25.27
C ALA A 275 7.81 13.43 -24.22
N ASP A 276 7.51 14.52 -23.52
CA ASP A 276 8.34 15.02 -22.42
C ASP A 276 8.47 13.96 -21.29
N GLU A 277 7.41 13.23 -20.96
CA GLU A 277 7.48 12.12 -19.98
C GLU A 277 8.37 10.97 -20.43
N VAL A 278 8.35 10.62 -21.72
CA VAL A 278 9.21 9.58 -22.29
C VAL A 278 10.67 10.00 -22.25
N GLU A 279 10.99 11.26 -22.54
CA GLU A 279 12.35 11.81 -22.40
C GLU A 279 12.84 11.72 -20.95
N ARG A 280 12.00 12.06 -19.97
CA ARG A 280 12.35 11.91 -18.54
C ARG A 280 12.60 10.45 -18.17
N LEU A 281 11.82 9.53 -18.72
CA LEU A 281 12.01 8.10 -18.49
C LEU A 281 13.31 7.59 -19.12
N ALA A 282 13.63 8.04 -20.34
CA ALA A 282 14.87 7.71 -21.03
C ALA A 282 16.10 8.24 -20.28
N ALA A 283 16.05 9.47 -19.78
CA ALA A 283 17.10 10.02 -18.92
C ALA A 283 17.29 9.22 -17.61
N PHE A 284 16.22 8.63 -17.08
CA PHE A 284 16.29 7.82 -15.85
C PHE A 284 16.78 6.39 -16.09
N LEU A 285 16.26 5.70 -17.11
CA LEU A 285 16.60 4.31 -17.42
C LEU A 285 17.89 4.17 -18.26
N GLY A 286 18.34 5.27 -18.86
CA GLY A 286 19.41 5.29 -19.86
C GLY A 286 18.86 5.02 -21.26
N GLY A 287 19.40 5.76 -22.24
CA GLY A 287 19.08 5.62 -23.66
C GLY A 287 18.39 6.84 -24.26
N MET A 288 18.21 6.81 -25.58
CA MET A 288 17.49 7.79 -26.38
C MET A 288 16.00 7.41 -26.44
N ALA A 289 15.14 8.38 -26.18
CA ALA A 289 13.69 8.21 -26.21
C ALA A 289 13.16 7.90 -27.61
N GLU A 290 12.30 6.88 -27.70
CA GLU A 290 11.49 6.60 -28.88
C GLU A 290 10.04 6.35 -28.43
N LEU A 291 9.13 7.26 -28.77
CA LEU A 291 7.70 7.12 -28.45
C LEU A 291 6.94 6.57 -29.65
N SER A 292 6.21 5.48 -29.45
CA SER A 292 5.24 4.91 -30.40
C SER A 292 3.83 4.96 -29.81
N LEU A 293 2.87 5.48 -30.59
CA LEU A 293 1.45 5.45 -30.26
C LEU A 293 0.79 4.35 -31.09
N VAL A 294 0.19 3.37 -30.41
CA VAL A 294 -0.56 2.28 -31.03
C VAL A 294 -2.04 2.64 -30.99
N GLU A 295 -2.67 2.74 -32.16
CA GLU A 295 -4.11 3.03 -32.32
C GLU A 295 -4.95 1.75 -32.30
#